data_AF-A0AAW2GYI2-F1
#
_entry.id   AF-A0AAW2GYI2-F1
#
_cell.length_a   1.000
_cell.length_b   1.000
_cell.length_c   1.000
_cell.angle_alpha   90.00
_cell.angle_beta   90.00
_cell.angle_gamma   90.00
#
_symmetry.space_group_name_H-M   'P 1'
#
loop_
_entity.id
_entity.type
_entity.pdbx_description
1 polymer ?
#
loop_
_entity_poly.entity_id
_entity_poly.type
_entity_poly.pdbx_seq_one_letter_code
_entity_poly.pdbx_strand_id
1 'polypeptide(L)'
;MNVAKNILFQTVTRRLERNSFYIFGAFITVTTFILNKPRMRFLRSILKHSLKLSPVSYQHMSKLIHLKDICGFFFVLISLVYSLMEMHFSLLRKWAIVYLNLVMYQMDMLYMNCVCVLKACFKQINDSLTHIREVAMNGEPYILNDTGYKQRNQFLLIEIEAVKKQHQAVSEAVHTLETIFSLQLITMAVMTFTQITFNLYFIITQMKSSISISDYEKSIYYSYSILITAYHLIKIMLIVWACETGKRQAMEIAITVHEIFNSTSNEQIKYELRLFSLQLMHHKNTFSIKGLNMDASLLTSIAGGVTTYLLLLIQFLFAINICDKKSPMSMEDSV
;
A
#
# COMPACT_ATOMS: atom_id res chain seq x y z
N MET A 1 31.31 -20.81 24.98
CA MET A 1 30.12 -20.23 24.30
C MET A 1 28.96 -20.34 25.27
N ASN A 2 28.46 -19.24 25.86
CA ASN A 2 27.40 -19.34 26.87
C ASN A 2 26.05 -19.48 26.17
N VAL A 3 25.65 -20.73 25.94
CA VAL A 3 24.41 -21.13 25.28
C VAL A 3 23.19 -20.42 25.90
N ALA A 4 23.21 -20.17 27.22
CA ALA A 4 22.13 -19.50 27.93
C ALA A 4 21.92 -18.03 27.48
N LYS A 5 22.98 -17.26 27.23
CA LYS A 5 22.86 -15.85 26.79
C LYS A 5 22.33 -15.73 25.36
N ASN A 6 22.76 -16.63 24.48
CA ASN A 6 22.24 -16.70 23.11
C ASN A 6 20.76 -17.09 23.07
N ILE A 7 20.36 -18.09 23.87
CA ILE A 7 18.95 -18.49 24.02
C ILE A 7 18.12 -17.33 24.58
N LEU A 8 18.65 -16.59 25.56
CA LEU A 8 17.97 -15.41 26.11
C LEU A 8 17.77 -14.33 25.05
N PHE A 9 18.80 -13.98 24.27
CA PHE A 9 18.69 -12.97 23.21
C PHE A 9 17.69 -13.39 22.11
N GLN A 10 17.72 -14.65 21.68
CA GLN A 10 16.73 -15.19 20.73
C GLN A 10 15.30 -15.19 21.31
N THR A 11 15.16 -15.44 22.62
CA THR A 11 13.86 -15.39 23.29
C THR A 11 13.34 -13.95 23.37
N VAL A 12 14.21 -12.99 23.68
CA VAL A 12 13.85 -11.56 23.75
C VAL A 12 13.42 -11.03 22.38
N THR A 13 14.20 -11.32 21.33
CA THR A 13 13.86 -10.91 19.95
C THR A 13 12.54 -11.52 19.46
N ARG A 14 12.27 -12.80 19.74
CA ARG A 14 10.97 -13.44 19.46
C ARG A 14 9.81 -12.84 20.25
N ARG A 15 10.03 -12.45 21.51
CA ARG A 15 9.00 -11.75 22.30
C ARG A 15 8.71 -10.36 21.74
N LEU A 16 9.75 -9.64 21.31
CA LEU A 16 9.62 -8.31 20.73
C LEU A 16 8.81 -8.34 19.43
N GLU A 17 9.14 -9.26 18.51
CA GLU A 17 8.39 -9.51 17.27
C GLU A 17 6.91 -9.80 17.54
N ARG A 18 6.60 -10.78 18.41
CA ARG A 18 5.21 -11.11 18.77
C ARG A 18 4.47 -9.96 19.44
N ASN A 19 5.11 -9.26 20.38
CA ASN A 19 4.48 -8.12 21.06
C ASN A 19 4.17 -7.00 20.06
N SER A 20 5.10 -6.71 19.15
CA SER A 20 4.86 -5.74 18.07
C SER A 20 3.65 -6.12 17.23
N PHE A 21 3.51 -7.41 16.88
CA PHE A 21 2.37 -7.90 16.12
C PHE A 21 1.04 -7.63 16.83
N TYR A 22 0.95 -7.97 18.12
CA TYR A 22 -0.29 -7.75 18.88
C TYR A 22 -0.58 -6.27 19.10
N ILE A 23 0.43 -5.46 19.40
CA ILE A 23 0.27 -4.02 19.63
C ILE A 23 -0.24 -3.33 18.36
N PHE A 24 0.44 -3.54 17.23
CA PHE A 24 0.06 -2.93 15.96
C PHE A 24 -1.26 -3.51 15.42
N GLY A 25 -1.48 -4.82 15.57
CA GLY A 25 -2.75 -5.46 15.20
C GLY A 25 -3.93 -4.91 16.00
N ALA A 26 -3.79 -4.81 17.32
CA ALA A 26 -4.84 -4.23 18.18
C ALA A 26 -5.09 -2.76 17.84
N PHE A 27 -4.03 -2.00 17.59
CA PHE A 27 -4.14 -0.60 17.17
C PHE A 27 -4.91 -0.43 15.86
N ILE A 28 -4.63 -1.30 14.87
CA ILE A 28 -5.38 -1.39 13.61
C ILE A 28 -6.84 -1.70 13.87
N THR A 29 -7.15 -2.69 14.72
CA THR A 29 -8.54 -3.06 15.06
C THR A 29 -9.30 -1.90 15.71
N VAL A 30 -8.68 -1.23 16.69
CA VAL A 30 -9.30 -0.08 17.38
C VAL A 30 -9.52 1.07 16.42
N THR A 31 -8.51 1.41 15.60
CA THR A 31 -8.62 2.46 14.57
C THR A 31 -9.73 2.15 13.57
N THR A 32 -9.80 0.90 13.12
CA THR A 32 -10.84 0.38 12.21
C THR A 32 -12.23 0.54 12.80
N PHE A 33 -12.39 0.26 14.09
CA PHE A 33 -13.66 0.40 14.79
C PHE A 33 -14.08 1.87 14.89
N ILE A 34 -13.17 2.74 15.34
CA ILE A 34 -13.43 4.19 15.50
C ILE A 34 -13.79 4.83 14.15
N LEU A 35 -13.06 4.49 13.08
CA LEU A 35 -13.23 5.09 11.77
C LEU A 35 -14.30 4.43 10.91
N ASN A 36 -15.09 3.51 11.47
CA ASN A 36 -16.09 2.77 10.71
C ASN A 36 -17.15 3.69 10.07
N LYS A 37 -17.71 4.65 10.83
CA LYS A 37 -18.72 5.59 10.33
C LYS A 37 -18.19 6.48 9.19
N PRO A 38 -17.05 7.19 9.34
CA PRO A 38 -16.42 7.94 8.24
C PRO A 38 -16.15 7.07 7.01
N ARG A 39 -15.59 5.87 7.21
CA ARG A 39 -15.26 4.94 6.13
C ARG A 39 -16.49 4.50 5.35
N MET A 40 -17.59 4.16 6.01
CA MET A 40 -18.82 3.78 5.32
C MET A 40 -19.42 4.94 4.50
N ARG A 41 -19.35 6.18 5.00
CA ARG A 41 -19.76 7.37 4.22
C ARG A 41 -18.89 7.55 2.98
N PHE A 42 -17.58 7.39 3.15
CA PHE A 42 -16.61 7.46 2.06
C PHE A 42 -16.86 6.37 0.99
N LEU A 43 -17.07 5.11 1.39
CA LEU A 43 -17.35 4.03 0.45
C LEU A 43 -18.64 4.27 -0.36
N ARG A 44 -19.69 4.82 0.27
CA ARG A 44 -20.91 5.24 -0.45
C ARG A 44 -20.63 6.36 -1.45
N SER A 45 -19.77 7.31 -1.09
CA SER A 45 -19.36 8.38 -1.98
C SER A 45 -18.61 7.81 -3.19
N ILE A 46 -17.60 6.96 -2.98
CA ILE A 46 -16.87 6.32 -4.07
C ILE A 46 -17.80 5.50 -4.96
N LEU A 47 -18.73 4.74 -4.37
CA LEU A 47 -19.69 3.93 -5.13
C LEU A 47 -20.50 4.80 -6.11
N LYS A 48 -20.97 5.97 -5.66
CA LYS A 48 -21.70 6.92 -6.51
C LYS A 48 -20.86 7.41 -7.69
N HIS A 49 -19.55 7.59 -7.49
CA HIS A 49 -18.63 8.01 -8.55
C HIS A 49 -18.28 6.86 -9.48
N SER A 50 -18.05 5.65 -8.94
CA SER A 50 -17.73 4.47 -9.75
C SER A 50 -18.89 4.03 -10.63
N LEU A 51 -20.14 4.30 -10.24
CA LEU A 51 -21.31 4.02 -11.09
C LEU A 51 -21.36 4.88 -12.36
N LYS A 52 -20.57 5.96 -12.44
CA LYS A 52 -20.44 6.76 -13.67
C LYS A 52 -19.45 6.15 -14.66
N LEU A 53 -18.66 5.14 -14.25
CA LEU A 53 -17.70 4.46 -15.13
C LEU A 53 -18.41 3.75 -16.28
N SER A 54 -17.73 3.64 -17.42
CA SER A 54 -18.22 2.81 -18.52
C SER A 54 -18.35 1.34 -18.06
N PRO A 55 -19.37 0.59 -18.52
CA PRO A 55 -19.58 -0.79 -18.10
C PRO A 55 -18.36 -1.69 -18.33
N VAL A 56 -17.66 -1.49 -19.44
CA VAL A 56 -16.45 -2.25 -19.81
C VAL A 56 -15.29 -1.97 -18.84
N SER A 57 -15.03 -0.68 -18.55
CA SER A 57 -13.97 -0.28 -17.61
C SER A 57 -14.25 -0.80 -16.20
N TYR A 58 -15.51 -0.65 -15.75
CA TYR A 58 -15.96 -1.15 -14.46
C TYR A 58 -15.81 -2.67 -14.34
N GLN A 59 -16.25 -3.43 -15.35
CA GLN A 59 -16.20 -4.89 -15.32
C GLN A 59 -14.76 -5.43 -15.32
N HIS A 60 -13.87 -4.85 -16.14
CA HIS A 60 -12.47 -5.27 -16.18
C HIS A 60 -11.76 -4.99 -14.84
N MET A 61 -11.96 -3.79 -14.29
CA MET A 61 -11.42 -3.42 -12.98
C MET A 61 -11.97 -4.31 -11.86
N SER A 62 -13.29 -4.53 -11.83
CA SER A 62 -13.94 -5.36 -10.82
C SER A 62 -13.42 -6.80 -10.85
N LYS A 63 -13.27 -7.41 -12.02
CA LYS A 63 -12.68 -8.75 -12.17
C LYS A 63 -11.27 -8.84 -11.57
N LEU A 64 -10.42 -7.86 -11.87
CA LEU A 64 -9.05 -7.84 -11.35
C LEU A 64 -9.00 -7.66 -9.83
N ILE A 65 -9.84 -6.79 -9.27
CA ILE A 65 -9.98 -6.59 -7.83
C ILE A 65 -10.44 -7.88 -7.13
N HIS A 66 -11.52 -8.50 -7.63
CA HIS A 66 -12.07 -9.70 -7.01
C HIS A 66 -11.12 -10.90 -7.12
N LEU A 67 -10.48 -11.10 -8.28
CA LEU A 67 -9.51 -12.18 -8.45
C LEU A 67 -8.34 -12.03 -7.47
N LYS A 68 -7.77 -10.83 -7.37
CA LYS A 68 -6.71 -10.52 -6.41
C LYS A 68 -7.14 -10.82 -4.96
N ASP A 69 -8.31 -10.35 -4.55
CA ASP A 69 -8.81 -10.52 -3.19
C ASP A 69 -9.09 -11.99 -2.86
N ILE A 70 -9.65 -12.75 -3.80
CA ILE A 70 -9.89 -14.17 -3.61
C ILE A 70 -8.57 -14.92 -3.47
N CYS A 71 -7.61 -14.69 -4.37
CA CYS A 71 -6.29 -15.32 -4.30
C CYS A 71 -5.55 -14.97 -3.00
N GLY A 72 -5.57 -13.69 -2.62
CA GLY A 72 -4.94 -13.23 -1.38
C GLY A 72 -5.60 -13.83 -0.13
N PHE A 73 -6.92 -13.98 -0.12
CA PHE A 73 -7.65 -14.58 1.00
C PHE A 73 -7.26 -16.04 1.20
N PHE A 74 -7.22 -16.83 0.13
CA PHE A 74 -6.77 -18.22 0.20
C PHE A 74 -5.31 -18.33 0.66
N PHE A 75 -4.43 -17.44 0.18
CA PHE A 75 -3.05 -17.40 0.62
C PHE A 75 -2.93 -17.14 2.14
N VAL A 76 -3.68 -16.17 2.66
CA VAL A 76 -3.71 -15.87 4.10
C VAL A 76 -4.29 -17.05 4.89
N LEU A 77 -5.35 -17.69 4.38
CA LEU A 77 -5.96 -18.85 5.02
C LEU A 77 -4.96 -20.01 5.15
N ILE A 78 -4.22 -20.33 4.09
CA ILE A 78 -3.17 -21.37 4.12
C ILE A 78 -2.09 -21.01 5.14
N SER A 79 -1.64 -19.75 5.13
CA SER A 79 -0.63 -19.26 6.08
C SER A 79 -1.10 -19.36 7.53
N LEU A 80 -2.38 -19.08 7.78
CA LEU A 80 -3.00 -19.18 9.11
C LEU A 80 -3.14 -20.64 9.57
N VAL A 81 -3.56 -21.55 8.69
CA VAL A 81 -3.63 -22.98 9.01
C VAL A 81 -2.26 -23.50 9.41
N TYR A 82 -1.21 -23.12 8.68
CA TYR A 82 0.17 -23.46 9.02
C TYR A 82 0.56 -22.95 10.41
N SER A 83 0.28 -21.67 10.69
CA SER A 83 0.54 -21.04 11.99
C SER A 83 -0.18 -21.73 13.16
N LEU A 84 -1.42 -22.19 12.93
CA LEU A 84 -2.24 -22.87 13.95
C LEU A 84 -1.71 -24.27 14.30
N MET A 85 -1.11 -24.95 13.32
CA MET A 85 -0.50 -26.28 13.51
C MET A 85 0.84 -26.20 14.23
N GLU A 86 1.65 -25.18 13.95
CA GLU A 86 3.00 -25.03 14.52
C GLU A 86 3.00 -24.48 15.95
N MET A 87 2.03 -23.62 16.31
CA MET A 87 2.07 -22.92 17.60
C MET A 87 1.38 -23.68 18.73
N HIS A 88 2.16 -24.09 19.75
CA HIS A 88 1.68 -24.58 21.05
C HIS A 88 1.16 -23.44 21.93
N PHE A 89 0.10 -22.77 21.49
CA PHE A 89 -0.56 -21.71 22.24
C PHE A 89 -1.93 -22.13 22.77
N SER A 90 -2.36 -21.46 23.85
CA SER A 90 -3.75 -21.51 24.32
C SER A 90 -4.73 -21.15 23.20
N LEU A 91 -5.89 -21.81 23.16
CA LEU A 91 -6.95 -21.59 22.16
C LEU A 91 -7.27 -20.10 21.95
N LEU A 92 -7.43 -19.34 23.04
CA LEU A 92 -7.74 -17.91 22.99
C LEU A 92 -6.71 -17.10 22.17
N ARG A 93 -5.42 -17.41 22.33
CA ARG A 93 -4.34 -16.74 21.60
C ARG A 93 -4.35 -17.10 20.11
N LYS A 94 -4.68 -18.36 19.78
CA LYS A 94 -4.85 -18.80 18.39
C LYS A 94 -5.98 -18.03 17.70
N TRP A 95 -7.13 -17.92 18.36
CA TRP A 95 -8.27 -17.13 17.85
C TRP A 95 -7.91 -15.65 17.67
N ALA A 96 -7.19 -15.05 18.62
CA ALA A 96 -6.73 -13.67 18.50
C ALA A 96 -5.81 -13.46 17.29
N ILE A 97 -4.85 -14.35 17.04
CA ILE A 97 -3.95 -14.27 15.88
C ILE A 97 -4.74 -14.33 14.56
N VAL A 98 -5.67 -15.29 14.45
CA VAL A 98 -6.51 -15.43 13.27
C VAL A 98 -7.33 -14.16 13.03
N TYR A 99 -7.99 -13.66 14.09
CA TYR A 99 -8.80 -12.44 14.00
C TYR A 99 -7.96 -11.23 13.57
N LEU A 100 -6.81 -10.98 14.20
CA LEU A 100 -5.94 -9.85 13.85
C LEU A 100 -5.46 -9.92 12.41
N ASN A 101 -5.03 -11.09 11.94
CA ASN A 101 -4.60 -11.27 10.54
C ASN A 101 -5.73 -11.00 9.55
N LEU A 102 -6.94 -11.49 9.83
CA LEU A 102 -8.09 -11.25 8.96
C LEU A 102 -8.48 -9.77 8.92
N VAL A 103 -8.50 -9.09 10.07
CA VAL A 103 -8.79 -7.65 10.13
C VAL A 103 -7.74 -6.85 9.36
N MET A 104 -6.45 -7.14 9.55
CA MET A 104 -5.38 -6.46 8.84
C MET A 104 -5.47 -6.70 7.33
N TYR A 105 -5.66 -7.95 6.92
CA TYR A 105 -5.82 -8.31 5.51
C TYR A 105 -7.00 -7.56 4.87
N GLN A 106 -8.16 -7.57 5.53
CA GLN A 106 -9.35 -6.88 5.05
C GLN A 106 -9.11 -5.37 4.90
N MET A 107 -8.42 -4.75 5.86
CA MET A 107 -8.14 -3.31 5.83
C MET A 107 -7.17 -2.94 4.71
N ASP A 108 -6.10 -3.73 4.52
CA ASP A 108 -5.09 -3.50 3.50
C ASP A 108 -5.70 -3.68 2.10
N MET A 109 -6.52 -4.73 1.90
CA MET A 109 -7.22 -4.96 0.64
C MET A 109 -8.28 -3.89 0.36
N LEU A 110 -9.04 -3.47 1.38
CA LEU A 110 -10.05 -2.42 1.22
C LEU A 110 -9.42 -1.10 0.76
N TYR A 111 -8.29 -0.71 1.35
CA TYR A 111 -7.57 0.49 0.92
C TYR A 111 -7.14 0.38 -0.55
N MET A 112 -6.47 -0.72 -0.90
CA MET A 112 -6.02 -0.97 -2.27
C MET A 112 -7.18 -0.94 -3.28
N ASN A 113 -8.31 -1.55 -2.93
CA ASN A 113 -9.48 -1.57 -3.80
C ASN A 113 -10.01 -0.15 -4.04
N CYS A 114 -10.05 0.70 -3.00
CA CYS A 114 -10.43 2.10 -3.16
C CYS A 114 -9.46 2.86 -4.08
N VAL A 115 -8.15 2.65 -3.93
CA VAL A 115 -7.14 3.25 -4.82
C VAL A 115 -7.34 2.80 -6.27
N CYS A 116 -7.59 1.50 -6.51
CA CYS A 116 -7.87 0.98 -7.85
C CYS A 116 -9.13 1.59 -8.48
N VAL A 117 -10.19 1.79 -7.68
CA VAL A 117 -11.42 2.45 -8.15
C VAL A 117 -11.16 3.92 -8.49
N LEU A 118 -10.45 4.65 -7.64
CA LEU A 118 -10.11 6.06 -7.90
C LEU A 118 -9.22 6.20 -9.14
N LYS A 119 -8.27 5.29 -9.34
CA LYS A 119 -7.47 5.20 -10.56
C LYS A 119 -8.35 5.03 -11.81
N ALA A 120 -9.36 4.14 -11.76
CA ALA A 120 -10.28 3.96 -12.88
C ALA A 120 -11.10 5.24 -13.15
N CYS A 121 -11.52 5.96 -12.11
CA CYS A 121 -12.18 7.25 -12.25
C CYS A 121 -11.27 8.30 -12.92
N PHE A 122 -9.99 8.38 -12.53
CA PHE A 122 -9.02 9.26 -13.22
C PHE A 122 -8.81 8.86 -14.67
N LYS A 123 -8.74 7.55 -14.95
CA LYS A 123 -8.64 7.07 -16.33
C LYS A 123 -9.84 7.51 -17.17
N GLN A 124 -11.06 7.39 -16.64
CA GLN A 124 -12.25 7.86 -17.34
C GLN A 124 -12.22 9.36 -17.64
N ILE A 125 -11.78 10.18 -16.67
CA ILE A 125 -11.61 11.63 -16.88
C ILE A 125 -10.63 11.89 -18.02
N ASN A 126 -9.51 11.15 -18.05
CA ASN A 126 -8.52 11.25 -19.11
C ASN A 126 -9.09 10.84 -20.47
N ASP A 127 -9.83 9.73 -20.54
CA ASP A 127 -10.48 9.24 -21.76
C ASP A 127 -11.51 10.28 -22.31
N SER A 128 -12.25 10.96 -21.42
CA SER A 128 -13.14 12.07 -21.81
C SER A 128 -12.36 13.27 -22.34
N LEU A 129 -11.21 13.61 -21.74
CA LEU A 129 -10.35 14.69 -22.24
C LEU A 129 -9.74 14.36 -23.61
N THR A 130 -9.34 13.11 -23.84
CA THR A 130 -8.84 12.70 -25.16
C THR A 130 -9.93 12.80 -26.22
N HIS A 131 -11.17 12.46 -25.89
CA HIS A 131 -12.32 12.67 -26.79
C HIS A 131 -12.55 14.17 -27.08
N ILE A 132 -12.55 15.03 -26.06
CA ILE A 132 -12.62 16.49 -26.21
C ILE A 132 -11.52 16.99 -27.15
N ARG A 133 -10.28 16.49 -27.00
CA ARG A 133 -9.15 16.84 -27.85
C ARG A 133 -9.37 16.44 -29.30
N GLU A 134 -9.79 15.21 -29.55
CA GLU A 134 -10.09 14.72 -30.91
C GLU A 134 -11.18 15.55 -31.56
N VAL A 135 -12.27 15.82 -30.83
CA VAL A 135 -13.34 16.70 -31.31
C VAL A 135 -12.80 18.09 -31.59
N ALA A 136 -11.95 18.66 -30.74
CA ALA A 136 -11.36 19.98 -30.94
C ALA A 136 -10.42 20.06 -32.16
N MET A 137 -9.62 19.01 -32.41
CA MET A 137 -8.63 18.94 -33.50
C MET A 137 -9.24 18.56 -34.86
N ASN A 138 -10.25 17.69 -34.89
CA ASN A 138 -10.88 17.19 -36.13
C ASN A 138 -11.85 18.20 -36.78
N GLY A 139 -11.89 19.45 -36.30
CA GLY A 139 -12.64 20.50 -36.98
C GLY A 139 -11.79 21.11 -38.07
N GLU A 140 -11.91 20.62 -39.29
CA GLU A 140 -11.41 21.37 -40.43
C GLU A 140 -12.08 22.76 -40.42
N PRO A 141 -11.30 23.86 -40.40
CA PRO A 141 -11.83 25.23 -40.33
C PRO A 141 -12.72 25.62 -41.50
N TYR A 142 -12.73 24.82 -42.57
CA TYR A 142 -13.24 25.22 -43.88
C TYR A 142 -14.69 24.78 -44.16
N ILE A 143 -15.31 23.95 -43.31
CA ILE A 143 -16.62 23.31 -43.60
C ILE A 143 -17.76 23.80 -42.68
N LEU A 144 -17.46 24.39 -41.52
CA LEU A 144 -18.49 24.80 -40.55
C LEU A 144 -18.87 26.28 -40.69
N ASN A 145 -20.16 26.56 -40.93
CA ASN A 145 -20.73 27.91 -40.75
C ASN A 145 -20.51 28.43 -39.32
N ASP A 146 -20.41 29.75 -39.16
CA ASP A 146 -20.15 30.46 -37.88
C ASP A 146 -21.08 29.99 -36.74
N THR A 147 -22.34 29.68 -37.06
CA THR A 147 -23.34 29.12 -36.13
C THR A 147 -22.97 27.73 -35.61
N GLY A 148 -22.46 26.84 -36.47
CA GLY A 148 -22.00 25.51 -36.08
C GLY A 148 -20.74 25.58 -35.21
N TYR A 149 -19.84 26.53 -35.50
CA TYR A 149 -18.59 26.69 -34.73
C TYR A 149 -18.88 27.15 -33.31
N LYS A 150 -19.82 28.08 -33.15
CA LYS A 150 -20.31 28.55 -31.85
C LYS A 150 -20.99 27.44 -31.05
N GLN A 151 -21.84 26.63 -31.69
CA GLN A 151 -22.53 25.51 -31.04
C GLN A 151 -21.55 24.42 -30.56
N ARG A 152 -20.56 24.06 -31.39
CA ARG A 152 -19.50 23.10 -31.02
C ARG A 152 -18.67 23.59 -29.85
N ASN A 153 -18.23 24.86 -29.86
CA ASN A 153 -17.44 25.42 -28.76
C ASN A 153 -18.25 25.47 -27.46
N GLN A 154 -19.55 25.75 -27.54
CA GLN A 154 -20.44 25.70 -26.37
C GLN A 154 -20.57 24.27 -25.83
N PHE A 155 -20.66 23.26 -26.70
CA PHE A 155 -20.66 21.85 -26.29
C PHE A 155 -19.35 21.45 -25.60
N LEU A 156 -18.20 21.79 -26.19
CA LEU A 156 -16.88 21.52 -25.61
C LEU A 156 -16.71 22.20 -24.25
N LEU A 157 -17.21 23.43 -24.09
CA LEU A 157 -17.16 24.15 -22.82
C LEU A 157 -17.93 23.43 -21.72
N ILE A 158 -19.15 22.96 -22.02
CA ILE A 158 -19.98 22.20 -21.07
C ILE A 158 -19.29 20.88 -20.69
N GLU A 159 -18.69 20.19 -21.66
CA GLU A 159 -17.97 18.93 -21.42
C GLU A 159 -16.73 19.15 -20.55
N ILE A 160 -15.92 20.18 -20.83
CA ILE A 160 -14.75 20.55 -20.01
C ILE A 160 -15.18 20.90 -18.59
N GLU A 161 -16.25 21.67 -18.41
CA GLU A 161 -16.75 22.02 -17.08
C GLU A 161 -17.23 20.78 -16.30
N ALA A 162 -17.88 19.83 -16.98
CA ALA A 162 -18.31 18.58 -16.39
C ALA A 162 -17.12 17.71 -15.95
N VAL A 163 -16.10 17.57 -16.80
CA VAL A 163 -14.86 16.84 -16.53
C VAL A 163 -14.09 17.47 -15.36
N LYS A 164 -13.98 18.81 -15.33
CA LYS A 164 -13.35 19.58 -14.24
C LYS A 164 -14.02 19.34 -12.89
N LYS A 165 -15.37 19.38 -12.85
CA LYS A 165 -16.16 19.05 -11.65
C LYS A 165 -15.98 17.59 -11.22
N GLN A 166 -15.92 16.66 -12.18
CA GLN A 166 -15.66 15.25 -11.89
C GLN A 166 -14.26 15.05 -11.29
N HIS A 167 -13.23 15.68 -11.87
CA HIS A 167 -11.88 15.66 -11.33
C HIS A 167 -11.81 16.20 -9.90
N GLN A 168 -12.54 17.29 -9.61
CA GLN A 168 -12.60 17.85 -8.26
C GLN A 168 -13.15 16.82 -7.27
N ALA A 169 -14.29 16.20 -7.58
CA ALA A 169 -14.93 15.24 -6.70
C ALA A 169 -14.07 13.98 -6.47
N VAL A 170 -13.36 13.51 -7.51
CA VAL A 170 -12.43 12.37 -7.38
C VAL A 170 -11.21 12.76 -6.53
N SER A 171 -10.67 13.97 -6.70
CA SER A 171 -9.53 14.46 -5.90
C SER A 171 -9.90 14.64 -4.42
N GLU A 172 -11.09 15.17 -4.12
CA GLU A 172 -11.64 15.23 -2.76
C GLU A 172 -11.80 13.83 -2.15
N ALA A 173 -12.19 12.84 -2.96
CA ALA A 173 -12.25 11.44 -2.52
C ALA A 173 -10.86 10.87 -2.22
N VAL A 174 -9.82 11.19 -3.00
CA VAL A 174 -8.42 10.79 -2.69
C VAL A 174 -8.01 11.35 -1.33
N HIS A 175 -8.21 12.65 -1.06
CA HIS A 175 -7.86 13.24 0.24
C HIS A 175 -8.67 12.65 1.40
N THR A 176 -9.94 12.33 1.18
CA THR A 176 -10.77 11.64 2.18
C THR A 176 -10.24 10.23 2.46
N LEU A 177 -9.81 9.50 1.44
CA LEU A 177 -9.18 8.18 1.57
C LEU A 177 -7.90 8.27 2.40
N GLU A 178 -6.99 9.17 2.02
CA GLU A 178 -5.73 9.39 2.72
C GLU A 178 -5.95 9.73 4.19
N THR A 179 -6.94 10.58 4.48
CA THR A 179 -7.27 10.96 5.86
C THR A 179 -7.76 9.77 6.68
N ILE A 180 -8.72 8.99 6.14
CA ILE A 180 -9.33 7.85 6.84
C ILE A 180 -8.33 6.71 7.05
N PHE A 181 -7.51 6.40 6.05
CA PHE A 181 -6.58 5.28 6.12
C PHE A 181 -5.18 5.66 6.60
N SER A 182 -4.92 6.94 6.88
CA SER A 182 -3.59 7.43 7.25
C SER A 182 -2.93 6.63 8.38
N LEU A 183 -3.64 6.52 9.49
CA LEU A 183 -3.15 5.87 10.71
C LEU A 183 -2.97 4.35 10.52
N GLN A 184 -3.90 3.73 9.79
CA GLN A 184 -3.86 2.33 9.42
C GLN A 184 -2.60 2.01 8.60
N LEU A 185 -2.30 2.88 7.62
CA LEU A 185 -1.23 2.67 6.66
C LEU A 185 0.15 2.90 7.24
N ILE A 186 0.31 3.90 8.11
CA ILE A 186 1.55 4.09 8.88
C ILE A 186 1.81 2.85 9.75
N THR A 187 0.78 2.37 10.44
CA THR A 187 0.90 1.17 11.29
C THR A 187 1.25 -0.06 10.46
N MET A 188 0.60 -0.24 9.31
CA MET A 188 0.87 -1.32 8.37
C MET A 188 2.32 -1.27 7.87
N ALA A 189 2.86 -0.10 7.54
CA ALA A 189 4.23 0.06 7.07
C ALA A 189 5.24 -0.31 8.17
N VAL A 190 5.06 0.21 9.39
CA VAL A 190 5.94 -0.10 10.54
C VAL A 190 5.87 -1.58 10.91
N MET A 191 4.67 -2.16 10.90
CA MET A 191 4.47 -3.58 11.18
C MET A 191 5.12 -4.45 10.11
N THR A 192 4.95 -4.13 8.83
CA THR A 192 5.56 -4.85 7.71
C THR A 192 7.08 -4.80 7.79
N PHE A 193 7.64 -3.63 8.06
CA PHE A 193 9.06 -3.44 8.33
C PHE A 193 9.54 -4.36 9.48
N THR A 194 8.87 -4.29 10.63
CA THR A 194 9.23 -5.06 11.83
C THR A 194 9.18 -6.57 11.57
N GLN A 195 8.12 -7.04 10.92
CA GLN A 195 7.92 -8.45 10.59
C GLN A 195 8.98 -8.97 9.61
N ILE A 196 9.28 -8.23 8.55
CA ILE A 196 10.31 -8.62 7.59
C ILE A 196 11.69 -8.69 8.28
N THR A 197 12.05 -7.68 9.08
CA THR A 197 13.35 -7.63 9.77
C THR A 197 13.53 -8.84 10.70
N PHE A 198 12.56 -9.13 11.57
CA PHE A 198 12.68 -10.24 12.51
C PHE A 198 12.65 -11.60 11.81
N ASN A 199 11.78 -11.81 10.81
CA ASN A 199 11.74 -13.06 10.07
C ASN A 199 13.07 -13.35 9.35
N LEU A 200 13.65 -12.35 8.67
CA LEU A 200 14.97 -12.50 8.04
C LEU A 200 16.08 -12.78 9.07
N TYR A 201 16.06 -12.07 10.20
CA TYR A 201 16.99 -12.33 11.30
C TYR A 201 16.87 -13.77 11.83
N PHE A 202 15.65 -14.28 11.99
CA PHE A 202 15.43 -15.64 12.44
C PHE A 202 15.86 -16.69 11.41
N ILE A 203 15.65 -16.44 10.12
CA ILE A 203 16.15 -17.31 9.05
C ILE A 203 17.69 -17.39 9.13
N ILE A 204 18.37 -16.25 9.18
CA ILE A 204 19.84 -16.19 9.20
C ILE A 204 20.42 -16.86 10.46
N THR A 205 19.83 -16.60 11.62
CA THR A 205 20.30 -17.18 12.88
C THR A 205 20.08 -18.70 12.94
N GLN A 206 18.97 -19.19 12.40
CA GLN A 206 18.69 -20.62 12.29
C GLN A 206 19.66 -21.32 11.32
N MET A 207 20.09 -20.63 10.25
CA MET A 207 21.08 -21.17 9.31
C MET A 207 22.43 -21.39 9.97
N LYS A 208 22.80 -20.50 10.89
CA LYS A 208 24.07 -20.56 11.62
C LYS A 208 24.04 -21.49 12.85
N SER A 209 22.86 -21.83 13.36
CA SER A 209 22.71 -22.68 14.54
C SER A 209 23.17 -24.12 14.26
N SER A 210 24.10 -24.60 15.08
CA SER A 210 24.58 -26.00 15.08
C SER A 210 23.73 -26.95 15.93
N ILE A 211 22.57 -26.49 16.40
CA ILE A 211 21.68 -27.28 17.26
C ILE A 211 20.97 -28.33 16.40
N SER A 212 21.07 -29.59 16.83
CA SER A 212 20.48 -30.78 16.22
C SER A 212 18.95 -30.82 16.40
N ILE A 213 18.25 -29.89 15.77
CA ILE A 213 16.81 -30.02 15.50
C ILE A 213 16.67 -30.99 14.33
N SER A 214 15.62 -31.83 14.32
CA SER A 214 15.37 -32.72 13.18
C SER A 214 15.27 -31.93 11.87
N ASP A 215 15.82 -32.46 10.78
CA ASP A 215 15.82 -31.77 9.49
C ASP A 215 14.39 -31.39 9.03
N TYR A 216 13.40 -32.17 9.46
CA TYR A 216 11.98 -31.93 9.19
C TYR A 216 11.42 -30.68 9.88
N GLU A 217 11.61 -30.55 11.20
CA GLU A 217 11.14 -29.37 11.96
C GLU A 217 11.81 -28.08 11.49
N LYS A 218 13.11 -28.18 11.15
CA LYS A 218 13.87 -27.05 10.59
C LYS A 218 13.32 -26.64 9.22
N SER A 219 12.99 -27.59 8.36
CA SER A 219 12.40 -27.35 7.02
C SER A 219 11.03 -26.66 7.11
N ILE A 220 10.18 -27.11 8.02
CA ILE A 220 8.86 -26.52 8.29
C ILE A 220 9.00 -25.05 8.71
N TYR A 221 9.84 -24.78 9.71
CA TYR A 221 10.07 -23.43 10.22
C TYR A 221 10.56 -22.46 9.15
N TYR A 222 11.50 -22.89 8.30
CA TYR A 222 11.98 -22.08 7.18
C TYR A 222 10.89 -21.81 6.16
N SER A 223 10.13 -22.84 5.78
CA SER A 223 9.03 -22.71 4.83
C SER A 223 8.01 -21.68 5.30
N TYR A 224 7.64 -21.71 6.59
CA TYR A 224 6.76 -20.73 7.22
C TYR A 224 7.34 -19.32 7.22
N SER A 225 8.59 -19.17 7.67
CA SER A 225 9.26 -17.86 7.76
C SER A 225 9.40 -17.21 6.38
N ILE A 226 9.71 -18.00 5.36
CA ILE A 226 9.76 -17.56 3.96
C ILE A 226 8.37 -17.17 3.47
N LEU A 227 7.34 -17.98 3.74
CA LEU A 227 5.96 -17.70 3.34
C LEU A 227 5.45 -16.37 3.91
N ILE A 228 5.67 -16.12 5.20
CA ILE A 228 5.28 -14.87 5.86
C ILE A 228 6.07 -13.68 5.30
N THR A 229 7.38 -13.84 5.11
CA THR A 229 8.20 -12.77 4.55
C THR A 229 7.75 -12.41 3.13
N ALA A 230 7.51 -13.42 2.30
CA ALA A 230 7.01 -13.26 0.93
C ALA A 230 5.63 -12.57 0.94
N TYR A 231 4.74 -12.96 1.83
CA TYR A 231 3.43 -12.31 2.01
C TYR A 231 3.55 -10.81 2.28
N HIS A 232 4.36 -10.44 3.27
CA HIS A 232 4.57 -9.04 3.66
C HIS A 232 5.18 -8.22 2.51
N LEU A 233 6.15 -8.79 1.78
CA LEU A 233 6.76 -8.17 0.61
C LEU A 233 5.76 -7.98 -0.54
N ILE A 234 5.05 -9.04 -0.93
CA ILE A 234 4.05 -8.98 -2.01
C ILE A 234 2.97 -7.95 -1.66
N LYS A 235 2.50 -7.95 -0.40
CA LYS A 235 1.49 -7.02 0.08
C LYS A 235 1.92 -5.56 -0.06
N ILE A 236 3.09 -5.18 0.47
CA ILE A 236 3.55 -3.78 0.38
C ILE A 236 3.84 -3.37 -1.06
N MET A 237 4.39 -4.28 -1.88
CA MET A 237 4.66 -4.04 -3.30
C MET A 237 3.38 -3.77 -4.07
N LEU A 238 2.33 -4.56 -3.86
CA LEU A 238 1.05 -4.35 -4.51
C LEU A 238 0.44 -2.99 -4.09
N ILE A 239 0.48 -2.64 -2.80
CA ILE A 239 -0.08 -1.36 -2.30
C ILE A 239 0.63 -0.17 -2.94
N VAL A 240 1.97 -0.19 -2.94
CA VAL A 240 2.78 0.86 -3.57
C VAL A 240 2.52 0.92 -5.07
N TRP A 241 2.44 -0.23 -5.75
CA TRP A 241 2.12 -0.27 -7.17
C TRP A 241 0.74 0.35 -7.49
N ALA A 242 -0.29 0.04 -6.68
CA ALA A 242 -1.61 0.61 -6.85
C ALA A 242 -1.58 2.14 -6.71
N CYS A 243 -0.88 2.66 -5.68
CA CYS A 243 -0.74 4.10 -5.44
C CYS A 243 0.05 4.79 -6.56
N GLU A 244 1.19 4.23 -6.97
CA GLU A 244 2.03 4.80 -8.02
C GLU A 244 1.31 4.84 -9.38
N THR A 245 0.56 3.78 -9.71
CA THR A 245 -0.24 3.79 -10.94
C THR A 245 -1.44 4.72 -10.87
N GLY A 246 -2.04 4.93 -9.70
CA GLY A 246 -3.10 5.94 -9.50
C GLY A 246 -2.56 7.36 -9.66
N LYS A 247 -1.42 7.65 -9.03
CA LYS A 247 -0.71 8.94 -9.14
C LYS A 247 -0.33 9.25 -10.58
N ARG A 248 0.22 8.28 -11.31
CA ARG A 248 0.55 8.42 -12.74
C ARG A 248 -0.68 8.74 -13.58
N GLN A 249 -1.80 8.06 -13.34
CA GLN A 249 -3.05 8.35 -14.06
C GLN A 249 -3.56 9.77 -13.77
N ALA A 250 -3.44 10.24 -12.52
CA ALA A 250 -3.82 11.60 -12.17
C ALA A 250 -2.90 12.66 -12.81
N MET A 251 -1.60 12.37 -12.98
CA MET A 251 -0.66 13.26 -13.68
C MET A 251 -0.93 13.33 -15.19
N GLU A 252 -1.35 12.22 -15.81
CA GLU A 252 -1.67 12.16 -17.24
C GLU A 252 -2.76 13.17 -17.64
N ILE A 253 -3.77 13.36 -16.77
CA ILE A 253 -4.82 14.37 -16.95
C ILE A 253 -4.22 15.77 -17.14
N ALA A 254 -3.19 16.13 -16.37
CA ALA A 254 -2.57 17.44 -16.48
C ALA A 254 -1.84 17.63 -17.82
N ILE A 255 -1.24 16.56 -18.34
CA ILE A 255 -0.60 16.56 -19.65
C ILE A 255 -1.67 16.79 -20.73
N THR A 256 -2.75 16.00 -20.72
CA THR A 256 -3.82 16.11 -21.72
C THR A 256 -4.52 17.48 -21.67
N VAL A 257 -4.78 18.04 -20.49
CA VAL A 257 -5.31 19.41 -20.35
C VAL A 257 -4.38 20.45 -20.97
N HIS A 258 -3.07 20.33 -20.74
CA HIS A 258 -2.09 21.26 -21.30
C HIS A 258 -1.99 21.15 -22.83
N GLU A 259 -2.09 19.94 -23.38
CA GLU A 259 -2.13 19.71 -24.83
C GLU A 259 -3.35 20.36 -25.47
N ILE A 260 -4.54 20.21 -24.89
CA ILE A 260 -5.78 20.85 -25.38
C ILE A 260 -5.66 22.38 -25.28
N PHE A 261 -5.09 22.87 -24.18
CA PHE A 261 -4.88 24.31 -23.98
C PHE A 261 -4.00 24.92 -25.07
N ASN A 262 -2.93 24.22 -25.47
CA ASN A 262 -2.02 24.69 -26.52
C ASN A 262 -2.62 24.58 -27.93
N SER A 263 -3.55 23.64 -28.15
CA SER A 263 -4.12 23.40 -29.49
C SER A 263 -5.37 24.22 -29.79
N THR A 264 -6.08 24.72 -28.78
CA THR A 264 -7.32 25.50 -28.98
C THR A 264 -7.04 26.98 -29.24
N SER A 265 -7.75 27.57 -30.20
CA SER A 265 -7.71 29.01 -30.49
C SER A 265 -8.82 29.80 -29.79
N ASN A 266 -9.82 29.13 -29.22
CA ASN A 266 -10.97 29.77 -28.58
C ASN A 266 -10.60 30.29 -27.17
N GLU A 267 -10.68 31.60 -26.97
CA GLU A 267 -10.29 32.25 -25.71
C GLU A 267 -11.12 31.82 -24.50
N GLN A 268 -12.41 31.51 -24.67
CA GLN A 268 -13.27 31.05 -23.57
C GLN A 268 -12.89 29.63 -23.12
N ILE A 269 -12.60 28.74 -24.09
CA ILE A 269 -12.11 27.38 -23.81
C ILE A 269 -10.72 27.44 -23.15
N LYS A 270 -9.81 28.30 -23.65
CA LYS A 270 -8.50 28.53 -23.01
C LYS A 270 -8.65 28.98 -21.56
N TYR A 271 -9.58 29.90 -21.28
CA TYR A 271 -9.83 30.39 -19.93
C TYR A 271 -10.26 29.25 -18.98
N GLU A 272 -11.21 28.41 -19.39
CA GLU A 272 -11.64 27.28 -18.55
C GLU A 272 -10.54 26.22 -18.37
N LEU A 273 -9.77 25.92 -19.42
CA LEU A 273 -8.63 25.01 -19.31
C LEU A 273 -7.54 25.57 -18.39
N ARG A 274 -7.30 26.89 -18.40
CA ARG A 274 -6.40 27.55 -17.45
C ARG A 274 -6.88 27.39 -16.01
N LEU A 275 -8.18 27.56 -15.76
CA LEU A 275 -8.75 27.29 -14.43
C LEU A 275 -8.62 25.81 -14.03
N PHE A 276 -8.77 24.89 -14.99
CA PHE A 276 -8.59 23.46 -14.74
C PHE A 276 -7.12 23.14 -14.44
N SER A 277 -6.16 23.68 -15.19
CA SER A 277 -4.73 23.55 -14.88
C SER A 277 -4.39 24.08 -13.48
N LEU A 278 -4.98 25.22 -13.09
CA LEU A 278 -4.81 25.75 -11.74
C LEU A 278 -5.35 24.79 -10.67
N GLN A 279 -6.52 24.19 -10.89
CA GLN A 279 -7.09 23.19 -10.00
C GLN A 279 -6.20 21.94 -9.87
N LEU A 280 -5.63 21.47 -10.98
CA LEU A 280 -4.70 20.33 -11.01
C LEU A 280 -3.42 20.61 -10.23
N MET A 281 -2.92 21.85 -10.26
CA MET A 281 -1.77 22.26 -9.47
C MET A 281 -2.07 22.32 -7.97
N HIS A 282 -3.27 22.77 -7.58
CA HIS A 282 -3.69 22.84 -6.18
C HIS A 282 -4.04 21.46 -5.59
N HIS A 283 -4.63 20.56 -6.37
CA HIS A 283 -5.00 19.21 -5.94
C HIS A 283 -3.98 18.20 -6.44
N LYS A 284 -2.79 18.19 -5.82
CA LYS A 284 -1.79 17.16 -6.11
C LYS A 284 -2.26 15.83 -5.53
N ASN A 285 -2.82 14.97 -6.38
CA ASN A 285 -3.24 13.62 -6.04
C ASN A 285 -2.01 12.68 -5.89
N THR A 286 -1.22 12.90 -4.84
CA THR A 286 0.04 12.19 -4.61
C THR A 286 -0.13 10.81 -3.98
N PHE A 287 -1.33 10.44 -3.51
CA PHE A 287 -1.56 9.23 -2.72
C PHE A 287 -0.55 9.17 -1.56
N SER A 288 -0.35 10.30 -0.87
CA SER A 288 0.65 10.50 0.18
C SER A 288 -0.05 10.70 1.52
N ILE A 289 0.51 10.10 2.56
CA ILE A 289 -0.13 10.02 3.88
C ILE A 289 0.73 10.76 4.88
N LYS A 290 0.31 11.96 5.30
CA LYS A 290 0.87 12.71 6.46
C LYS A 290 2.40 12.56 6.64
N GLY A 291 3.17 12.76 5.56
CA GLY A 291 4.64 12.69 5.57
C GLY A 291 5.25 11.37 5.08
N LEU A 292 4.44 10.34 4.81
CA LEU A 292 4.83 9.07 4.21
C LEU A 292 4.28 8.96 2.79
N ASN A 293 5.16 9.04 1.80
CA ASN A 293 4.78 8.83 0.40
C ASN A 293 4.62 7.33 0.14
N MET A 294 3.44 6.90 -0.32
CA MET A 294 3.19 5.50 -0.72
C MET A 294 3.69 5.22 -2.14
N ASP A 295 4.96 5.54 -2.38
CA ASP A 295 5.62 5.38 -3.67
C ASP A 295 6.84 4.43 -3.54
N ALA A 296 7.61 4.32 -4.61
CA ALA A 296 8.82 3.50 -4.62
C ALA A 296 9.82 3.88 -3.52
N SER A 297 9.81 5.13 -3.02
CA SER A 297 10.69 5.56 -1.94
C SER A 297 10.39 4.85 -0.62
N LEU A 298 9.13 4.47 -0.37
CA LEU A 298 8.76 3.67 0.80
C LEU A 298 9.41 2.30 0.74
N LEU A 299 9.42 1.66 -0.43
CA LEU A 299 10.06 0.36 -0.63
C LEU A 299 11.56 0.44 -0.41
N THR A 300 12.22 1.47 -0.97
CA THR A 300 13.63 1.73 -0.74
C THR A 300 13.94 1.99 0.73
N SER A 301 13.10 2.75 1.42
CA SER A 301 13.25 3.05 2.85
C SER A 301 13.09 1.80 3.71
N ILE A 302 12.08 0.96 3.42
CA ILE A 302 11.89 -0.32 4.12
C ILE A 302 13.08 -1.24 3.86
N ALA A 303 13.55 -1.37 2.61
CA ALA A 303 14.68 -2.21 2.28
C ALA A 303 15.96 -1.75 2.99
N GLY A 304 16.29 -0.46 2.92
CA GLY A 304 17.43 0.13 3.62
C GLY A 304 17.35 -0.06 5.13
N GLY A 305 16.19 0.24 5.72
CA GLY A 305 15.94 0.01 7.14
C GLY A 305 16.12 -1.47 7.52
N VAL A 306 15.53 -2.40 6.75
CA VAL A 306 15.63 -3.84 7.02
C VAL A 306 17.08 -4.26 7.05
N THR A 307 17.89 -3.84 6.06
CA THR A 307 19.32 -4.11 6.01
C THR A 307 20.06 -3.55 7.23
N THR A 308 19.84 -2.29 7.60
CA THR A 308 20.50 -1.66 8.75
C THR A 308 20.17 -2.37 10.06
N TYR A 309 18.89 -2.62 10.34
CA TYR A 309 18.47 -3.27 11.59
C TYR A 309 18.87 -4.74 11.64
N LEU A 310 18.88 -5.43 10.49
CA LEU A 310 19.38 -6.79 10.41
C LEU A 310 20.88 -6.84 10.74
N LEU A 311 21.68 -5.92 10.21
CA LEU A 311 23.10 -5.81 10.54
C LEU A 311 23.31 -5.54 12.04
N LEU A 312 22.54 -4.62 12.62
CA LEU A 312 22.60 -4.33 14.06
C LEU A 312 22.29 -5.58 14.90
N LEU A 313 21.20 -6.30 14.59
CA LEU A 313 20.84 -7.53 15.31
C LEU A 313 21.94 -8.60 15.21
N ILE A 314 22.54 -8.75 14.03
CA ILE A 314 23.65 -9.69 13.81
C ILE A 314 24.89 -9.25 14.61
N GLN A 315 25.23 -7.96 14.61
CA GLN A 315 26.36 -7.42 15.38
C GLN A 315 26.19 -7.67 16.87
N PHE A 316 25.00 -7.40 17.44
CA PHE A 316 24.71 -7.70 18.84
C PHE A 316 24.87 -9.20 19.14
N LEU A 317 24.38 -10.07 18.26
CA LEU A 317 24.56 -11.52 18.40
C LEU A 317 26.05 -11.91 18.40
N PHE A 318 26.88 -11.34 17.52
CA PHE A 318 28.32 -11.59 17.53
C PHE A 318 29.01 -11.04 18.77
N ALA A 319 28.64 -9.84 19.23
CA ALA A 319 29.23 -9.21 20.42
C ALA A 319 29.00 -10.05 21.68
N ILE A 320 27.80 -10.61 21.86
CA ILE A 320 27.49 -11.56 22.95
C ILE A 320 28.41 -12.78 22.89
N ASN A 321 28.60 -13.34 21.68
CA ASN A 321 29.48 -14.49 21.47
C ASN A 321 30.97 -14.20 21.72
N ILE A 322 31.43 -12.98 21.43
CA ILE A 322 32.83 -12.58 21.63
C ILE A 322 33.13 -12.28 23.11
N CYS A 323 32.23 -11.59 23.83
CA CYS A 323 32.39 -11.34 25.26
C CYS A 323 32.51 -12.65 26.05
N ASP A 324 31.77 -13.69 25.65
CA ASP A 324 31.89 -15.01 26.27
C ASP A 324 33.22 -15.73 25.99
N LYS A 325 33.93 -15.41 24.88
CA LYS A 325 35.25 -15.99 24.60
C LYS A 325 36.37 -15.34 25.43
N LYS A 326 36.17 -14.13 25.94
CA LYS A 326 37.16 -13.40 26.76
C LYS A 326 37.08 -13.69 28.26
N SER A 327 36.09 -14.46 28.74
CA SER A 327 35.97 -14.87 30.16
C SER A 327 36.57 -16.26 30.49
N PRO A 328 37.84 -16.55 30.13
CA PRO A 328 38.63 -17.47 30.96
C PRO A 328 39.98 -16.84 31.29
N MET A 329 40.06 -16.08 32.39
CA MET A 329 41.27 -15.84 33.19
C MET A 329 40.97 -14.79 34.27
N SER A 330 40.77 -15.25 35.50
CA SER A 330 41.15 -14.57 36.75
C SER A 330 40.56 -15.31 37.94
N MET A 331 41.00 -16.54 38.17
CA MET A 331 41.08 -17.13 39.52
C MET A 331 42.12 -18.24 39.46
N GLU A 332 43.38 -17.86 39.60
CA GLU A 332 44.44 -18.58 40.31
C GLU A 332 45.72 -17.80 40.07
N ASP A 333 46.17 -17.12 41.14
CA ASP A 333 47.58 -16.96 41.54
C ASP A 333 47.73 -15.70 42.40
N SER A 334 47.71 -15.89 43.72
CA SER A 334 48.54 -15.12 44.65
C SER A 334 48.61 -15.88 45.99
N VAL A 335 49.69 -16.67 46.08
CA VAL A 335 50.55 -17.00 47.23
C VAL A 335 49.95 -16.90 48.64
#